data_AF-E8KGJ3-F1
#
_entry.id   AF-E8KGJ3-F1
#
_cell.length_a   1.000
_cell.length_b   1.000
_cell.length_c   1.000
_cell.angle_alpha   90.00
_cell.angle_beta   90.00
_cell.angle_gamma   90.00
#
_symmetry.space_group_name_H-M   'P 1'
#
loop_
_entity.id
_entity.type
_entity.pdbx_description
1 polymer ?
#
loop_
_entity_poly.entity_id
_entity_poly.type
_entity_poly.pdbx_seq_one_letter_code
_entity_poly.pdbx_strand_id
1 'polypeptide(L)'
;MALGTQFGGLIGSAFNESQSSTSSHSNTVGKAYSESIGKTTGSSYSESKSASRTDSYSTNQNQSVNNSIGSNRQIMLEMLNKSVEQLIKRVDHQLERVEEAQRYGGWQTAAYFMSEGSASSRALASIFLGLMRGNNSNSEDFALTTWQADKSKILLPWLANLTHPRLMDENARNMGINYLTPATLVSGKEMAIQLSLPRRSTSTVSVVETESFGRRIQSVNGVIEASDSTVKLGKIRHLWQKTAQDVVLDLQQLAGHIFVTGSTGSGKSNAIYQLLNELNRNDIKFMVIEPAKGEYKNVFGHRDDVKVFGTNPKKTKLLRINPFKFPEDVHVLEHIDRLVEIFNVCWPMYAAMPTVLKEAMLDAYQESGWDLTTSENKYPKLFPTFADLFQQLETVLDRSTFS
;
A
#
# COMPACT_ATOMS: atom_id res chain seq x y z
N MET A 1 32.25 -20.35 3.96
CA MET A 1 33.29 -20.61 2.95
C MET A 1 32.78 -21.76 2.09
N ALA A 2 32.04 -21.54 1.01
CA ALA A 2 32.34 -20.87 -0.27
C ALA A 2 33.15 -21.76 -1.25
N LEU A 3 32.64 -21.77 -2.49
CA LEU A 3 33.19 -22.25 -3.78
C LEU A 3 32.88 -23.72 -4.13
N GLY A 4 32.25 -24.03 -5.26
CA GLY A 4 31.83 -23.23 -6.41
C GLY A 4 30.95 -24.07 -7.36
N THR A 5 30.02 -23.46 -8.10
CA THR A 5 30.15 -23.13 -9.56
C THR A 5 30.07 -24.38 -10.47
N GLN A 6 29.32 -24.47 -11.56
CA GLN A 6 28.65 -23.50 -12.42
C GLN A 6 27.79 -24.31 -13.44
N PHE A 7 26.64 -23.73 -13.84
CA PHE A 7 26.08 -23.61 -15.20
C PHE A 7 25.69 -24.80 -16.10
N GLY A 8 24.52 -24.57 -16.73
CA GLY A 8 24.10 -25.09 -18.05
C GLY A 8 23.10 -26.23 -17.93
N GLY A 9 21.84 -26.13 -18.33
CA GLY A 9 21.25 -25.33 -19.39
C GLY A 9 20.59 -26.28 -20.40
N LEU A 10 19.26 -26.27 -20.41
CA LEU A 10 18.35 -26.66 -21.49
C LEU A 10 18.01 -28.15 -21.74
N ILE A 11 16.73 -28.42 -21.48
CA ILE A 11 15.78 -29.18 -22.32
C ILE A 11 16.06 -30.68 -22.47
N GLY A 12 15.40 -31.43 -21.60
CA GLY A 12 15.06 -32.83 -21.81
C GLY A 12 13.84 -33.16 -20.97
N SER A 13 12.67 -33.21 -21.60
CA SER A 13 11.43 -33.72 -21.03
C SER A 13 11.66 -35.09 -20.41
N ALA A 14 11.64 -35.18 -19.08
CA ALA A 14 11.68 -36.44 -18.35
C ALA A 14 10.60 -36.40 -17.26
N PHE A 15 9.47 -37.04 -17.58
CA PHE A 15 8.54 -37.54 -16.57
C PHE A 15 9.32 -38.53 -15.71
N ASN A 16 9.61 -38.12 -14.49
CA ASN A 16 10.24 -38.93 -13.47
C ASN A 16 9.16 -39.30 -12.45
N GLU A 17 8.63 -40.51 -12.54
CA GLU A 17 7.82 -41.09 -11.48
C GLU A 17 8.75 -41.98 -10.65
N SER A 18 9.37 -41.37 -9.65
CA SER A 18 10.23 -42.06 -8.69
C SER A 18 9.37 -42.86 -7.71
N GLN A 19 9.42 -44.20 -7.80
CA GLN A 19 8.95 -45.07 -6.73
C GLN A 19 10.04 -45.19 -5.65
N SER A 20 9.75 -44.66 -4.46
CA SER A 20 10.55 -44.88 -3.25
C SER A 20 9.92 -46.00 -2.42
N SER A 21 10.63 -47.11 -2.23
CA SER A 21 10.24 -48.19 -1.31
C SER A 21 10.92 -47.99 0.05
N THR A 22 10.20 -47.50 1.04
CA THR A 22 10.69 -47.37 2.41
C THR A 22 10.17 -48.55 3.25
N SER A 23 11.07 -49.36 3.80
CA SER A 23 10.74 -50.47 4.69
C SER A 23 10.99 -50.08 6.16
N SER A 24 9.94 -49.75 6.89
CA SER A 24 10.02 -49.49 8.34
C SER A 24 9.69 -50.75 9.13
N HIS A 25 10.65 -51.25 9.91
CA HIS A 25 10.43 -52.30 10.91
C HIS A 25 10.39 -51.66 12.30
N SER A 26 9.22 -51.69 12.96
CA SER A 26 9.09 -51.29 14.37
C SER A 26 8.48 -52.44 15.19
N ASN A 27 9.30 -53.07 16.03
CA ASN A 27 8.86 -54.03 17.03
C ASN A 27 8.57 -53.30 18.34
N THR A 28 7.31 -53.21 18.73
CA THR A 28 6.90 -52.71 20.05
C THR A 28 6.11 -53.79 20.76
N VAL A 29 6.67 -54.34 21.84
CA VAL A 29 6.00 -55.31 22.72
C VAL A 29 5.59 -54.56 23.99
N GLY A 30 4.33 -54.14 24.06
CA GLY A 30 3.72 -53.60 25.26
C GLY A 30 2.87 -54.67 25.95
N LYS A 31 3.20 -55.02 27.20
CA LYS A 31 2.37 -55.89 28.04
C LYS A 31 1.47 -55.02 28.92
N ALA A 32 0.17 -55.04 28.67
CA ALA A 32 -0.85 -54.49 29.57
C ALA A 32 -1.58 -55.65 30.26
N TYR A 33 -1.56 -55.68 31.59
CA TYR A 33 -2.32 -56.63 32.39
C TYR A 33 -3.67 -56.01 32.74
N SER A 34 -4.76 -56.61 32.25
CA SER A 34 -6.12 -56.33 32.71
C SER A 34 -6.79 -57.65 33.09
N GLU A 35 -7.12 -57.80 34.37
CA GLU A 35 -7.77 -58.99 34.90
C GLU A 35 -9.30 -58.81 34.77
N SER A 36 -9.92 -59.64 33.93
CA SER A 36 -11.38 -59.79 33.87
C SER A 36 -11.72 -61.26 33.90
N ILE A 37 -12.46 -61.68 34.92
CA ILE A 37 -12.86 -63.06 35.15
C ILE A 37 -14.17 -63.29 34.40
N GLY A 38 -14.07 -63.89 33.20
CA GLY A 38 -15.19 -64.37 32.41
C GLY A 38 -14.93 -65.82 32.01
N LYS A 39 -15.77 -66.74 32.46
CA LYS A 39 -15.64 -68.18 32.17
C LYS A 39 -16.28 -68.47 30.81
N THR A 40 -15.49 -68.44 29.74
CA THR A 40 -15.93 -68.81 28.40
C THR A 40 -15.00 -69.87 27.83
N THR A 41 -15.51 -71.09 27.65
CA THR A 41 -14.79 -72.18 26.99
C THR A 41 -15.03 -72.11 25.49
N GLY A 42 -14.00 -71.71 24.74
CA GLY A 42 -13.99 -71.77 23.28
C GLY A 42 -12.58 -72.03 22.79
N SER A 43 -12.35 -73.20 22.16
CA SER A 43 -11.10 -73.53 21.51
C SER A 43 -11.13 -73.03 20.06
N SER A 44 -10.37 -71.99 19.75
CA SER A 44 -10.17 -71.50 18.39
C SER A 44 -8.69 -71.64 18.00
N TYR A 45 -8.41 -72.55 17.06
CA TYR A 45 -7.13 -72.65 16.37
C TYR A 45 -7.27 -71.94 15.02
N SER A 46 -6.54 -70.84 14.81
CA SER A 46 -6.55 -70.10 13.55
C SER A 46 -5.12 -69.94 13.04
N GLU A 47 -4.82 -70.59 11.92
CA GLU A 47 -3.57 -70.43 11.19
C GLU A 47 -3.91 -69.85 9.81
N SER A 48 -3.54 -68.60 9.57
CA SER A 48 -3.84 -67.88 8.33
C SER A 48 -2.55 -67.64 7.53
N LYS A 49 -2.46 -68.23 6.35
CA LYS A 49 -1.38 -68.00 5.38
C LYS A 49 -1.96 -67.34 4.14
N SER A 50 -1.76 -66.04 3.98
CA SER A 50 -2.28 -65.27 2.84
C SER A 50 -1.16 -64.94 1.85
N ALA A 51 -1.26 -65.47 0.63
CA ALA A 51 -0.47 -65.02 -0.52
C ALA A 51 -1.44 -64.34 -1.50
N SER A 52 -1.18 -63.07 -1.84
CA SER A 52 -1.98 -62.32 -2.81
C SER A 52 -1.12 -61.97 -4.02
N ARG A 53 -1.69 -62.13 -5.21
CA ARG A 53 -1.09 -61.75 -6.50
C ARG A 53 -2.17 -61.00 -7.27
N THR A 54 -1.86 -59.76 -7.68
CA THR A 54 -2.80 -58.83 -8.29
C THR A 54 -2.32 -58.50 -9.69
N ASP A 55 -3.08 -58.88 -10.71
CA ASP A 55 -2.86 -58.45 -12.09
C ASP A 55 -4.03 -57.57 -12.52
N SER A 56 -3.75 -56.30 -12.84
CA SER A 56 -4.76 -55.29 -13.19
C SER A 56 -4.59 -54.81 -14.63
N TYR A 57 -5.64 -54.96 -15.45
CA TYR A 57 -5.74 -54.38 -16.79
C TYR A 57 -6.87 -53.36 -16.84
N SER A 58 -6.57 -52.14 -17.31
CA SER A 58 -7.49 -51.01 -17.35
C SER A 58 -8.07 -50.78 -18.75
N THR A 59 -9.39 -50.59 -18.85
CA THR A 59 -10.04 -49.94 -19.99
C THR A 59 -11.32 -49.23 -19.51
N ASN A 60 -11.48 -47.96 -19.91
CA ASN A 60 -12.48 -47.00 -19.42
C ASN A 60 -13.93 -47.36 -19.80
N GLN A 61 -14.55 -48.21 -18.98
CA GLN A 61 -15.97 -48.19 -18.63
C GLN A 61 -16.03 -48.71 -17.20
N ASN A 62 -16.45 -47.90 -16.23
CA ASN A 62 -16.49 -48.28 -14.82
C ASN A 62 -17.50 -49.41 -14.59
N GLN A 63 -17.04 -50.65 -14.72
CA GLN A 63 -17.69 -51.85 -14.19
C GLN A 63 -16.71 -52.53 -13.23
N SER A 64 -16.80 -52.21 -11.94
CA SER A 64 -16.06 -52.95 -10.92
C SER A 64 -16.84 -54.21 -10.54
N VAL A 65 -16.43 -55.36 -11.08
CA VAL A 65 -16.99 -56.67 -10.67
C VAL A 65 -16.01 -57.32 -9.70
N ASN A 66 -16.29 -57.18 -8.39
CA ASN A 66 -15.57 -57.94 -7.36
C ASN A 66 -16.13 -59.36 -7.30
N ASN A 67 -15.29 -60.36 -7.59
CA ASN A 67 -15.69 -61.77 -7.63
C ASN A 67 -15.01 -62.53 -6.47
N SER A 68 -15.61 -62.51 -5.28
CA SER A 68 -15.22 -63.35 -4.14
C SER A 68 -16.06 -64.63 -4.15
N ILE A 69 -15.41 -65.79 -4.31
CA ILE A 69 -16.09 -67.10 -4.23
C ILE A 69 -16.29 -67.45 -2.75
N GLY A 70 -17.39 -66.93 -2.23
CA GLY A 70 -18.06 -67.23 -0.97
C GLY A 70 -19.52 -66.84 -1.19
N SER A 71 -20.45 -67.67 -0.78
CA SER A 71 -21.84 -67.77 -1.27
C SER A 71 -22.78 -66.59 -0.96
N ASN A 72 -22.47 -65.36 -1.41
CA ASN A 72 -23.47 -64.31 -1.62
C ASN A 72 -22.94 -63.23 -2.57
N ARG A 73 -23.56 -63.10 -3.76
CA ARG A 73 -23.17 -62.13 -4.77
C ARG A 73 -24.00 -60.86 -4.56
N GLN A 74 -23.45 -59.85 -3.88
CA GLN A 74 -24.14 -58.57 -3.69
C GLN A 74 -23.61 -57.55 -4.69
N ILE A 75 -24.45 -57.17 -5.66
CA ILE A 75 -24.18 -56.09 -6.61
C ILE A 75 -24.78 -54.82 -6.01
N MET A 76 -23.93 -53.83 -5.67
CA MET A 76 -24.39 -52.51 -5.24
C MET A 76 -24.40 -51.58 -6.47
N LEU A 77 -25.60 -51.23 -6.94
CA LEU A 77 -25.80 -50.25 -8.01
C LEU A 77 -26.18 -48.90 -7.38
N GLU A 78 -25.29 -47.92 -7.48
CA GLU A 78 -25.59 -46.55 -7.08
C GLU A 78 -26.13 -45.78 -8.28
N MET A 79 -27.42 -45.48 -8.27
CA MET A 79 -28.06 -44.64 -9.28
C MET A 79 -28.30 -43.25 -8.71
N LEU A 80 -27.60 -42.25 -9.25
CA LEU A 80 -27.76 -40.85 -8.87
C LEU A 80 -28.45 -40.07 -9.98
N ASN A 81 -29.57 -39.44 -9.67
CA ASN A 81 -30.22 -38.51 -10.59
C ASN A 81 -29.54 -37.14 -10.53
N LYS A 82 -28.70 -36.85 -11.52
CA LYS A 82 -27.97 -35.58 -11.58
C LYS A 82 -28.87 -34.35 -11.63
N SER A 83 -30.08 -34.42 -12.18
CA SER A 83 -31.01 -33.30 -12.18
C SER A 83 -31.46 -32.94 -10.77
N VAL A 84 -31.76 -33.95 -9.94
CA VAL A 84 -32.15 -33.75 -8.54
C VAL A 84 -30.98 -33.22 -7.71
N GLU A 85 -29.77 -33.77 -7.91
CA GLU A 85 -28.56 -33.29 -7.25
C GLU A 85 -28.29 -31.81 -7.56
N GLN A 86 -28.47 -31.38 -8.82
CA GLN A 86 -28.31 -29.98 -9.22
C GLN A 86 -29.40 -29.08 -8.65
N LEU A 87 -30.64 -29.57 -8.52
CA LEU A 87 -31.73 -28.82 -7.88
C LEU A 87 -31.43 -28.59 -6.39
N ILE A 88 -30.98 -29.63 -5.67
CA ILE A 88 -30.58 -29.51 -4.26
C ILE A 88 -29.47 -28.47 -4.11
N LYS A 89 -28.43 -28.53 -4.94
CA LYS A 89 -27.34 -27.53 -4.95
C LYS A 89 -27.83 -26.10 -5.15
N ARG A 90 -28.84 -25.89 -6.00
CA ARG A 90 -29.45 -24.56 -6.19
C ARG A 90 -30.23 -24.11 -4.96
N VAL A 91 -30.96 -25.02 -4.32
CA VAL A 91 -31.69 -24.72 -3.07
C VAL A 91 -30.72 -24.32 -1.96
N ASP A 92 -29.64 -25.08 -1.77
CA ASP A 92 -28.62 -24.78 -0.75
C ASP A 92 -28.00 -23.40 -0.98
N HIS A 93 -27.64 -23.07 -2.22
CA HIS A 93 -27.13 -21.73 -2.57
C HIS A 93 -28.13 -20.61 -2.27
N GLN A 94 -29.44 -20.83 -2.50
CA GLN A 94 -30.45 -19.83 -2.17
C GLN A 94 -30.64 -19.66 -0.66
N LEU A 95 -30.52 -20.74 0.12
CA LEU A 95 -30.55 -20.67 1.58
C LEU A 95 -29.37 -19.85 2.12
N GLU A 96 -28.15 -20.10 1.62
CA GLU A 96 -26.97 -19.30 1.99
C GLU A 96 -27.18 -17.80 1.72
N ARG A 97 -27.81 -17.46 0.59
CA ARG A 97 -28.13 -16.06 0.26
C ARG A 97 -29.15 -15.46 1.20
N VAL A 98 -30.16 -16.22 1.63
CA VAL A 98 -31.13 -15.76 2.65
C VAL A 98 -30.42 -15.52 3.98
N GLU A 99 -29.49 -16.39 4.39
CA GLU A 99 -28.68 -16.15 5.59
C GLU A 99 -27.82 -14.88 5.47
N GLU A 100 -27.22 -14.62 4.30
CA GLU A 100 -26.46 -13.41 4.06
C GLU A 100 -27.35 -12.15 4.14
N ALA A 101 -28.55 -12.20 3.56
CA ALA A 101 -29.54 -11.14 3.68
C ALA A 101 -29.97 -10.92 5.15
N GLN A 102 -30.06 -11.97 5.96
CA GLN A 102 -30.30 -11.81 7.41
C GLN A 102 -29.13 -11.12 8.12
N ARG A 103 -27.89 -11.41 7.74
CA ARG A 103 -26.68 -10.83 8.37
C ARG A 103 -26.46 -9.36 8.02
N TYR A 104 -26.60 -8.98 6.75
CA TYR A 104 -26.28 -7.64 6.24
C TYR A 104 -27.51 -6.77 5.93
N GLY A 105 -28.71 -7.29 6.17
CA GLY A 105 -29.97 -6.68 5.75
C GLY A 105 -30.41 -7.16 4.36
N GLY A 106 -31.69 -7.52 4.25
CA GLY A 106 -32.32 -7.95 3.01
C GLY A 106 -33.26 -6.87 2.48
N TRP A 107 -33.08 -6.52 1.22
CA TRP A 107 -33.82 -5.44 0.56
C TRP A 107 -34.63 -6.01 -0.60
N GLN A 108 -35.90 -5.68 -0.68
CA GLN A 108 -36.69 -5.93 -1.88
C GLN A 108 -36.39 -4.81 -2.86
N THR A 109 -35.68 -5.13 -3.94
CA THR A 109 -35.18 -4.12 -4.87
C THR A 109 -35.67 -4.39 -6.30
N ALA A 110 -36.04 -3.32 -7.00
CA ALA A 110 -36.41 -3.33 -8.41
C ALA A 110 -35.87 -2.06 -9.09
N ALA A 111 -35.37 -2.20 -10.33
CA ALA A 111 -34.92 -1.08 -11.14
C ALA A 111 -35.96 -0.73 -12.21
N TYR A 112 -36.44 0.51 -12.23
CA TYR A 112 -37.47 0.98 -13.16
C TYR A 112 -36.86 1.91 -14.23
N PHE A 113 -36.99 1.55 -15.50
CA PHE A 113 -36.51 2.34 -16.65
C PHE A 113 -37.69 2.88 -17.45
N MET A 114 -37.91 4.19 -17.41
CA MET A 114 -39.01 4.86 -18.09
C MET A 114 -38.48 5.75 -19.21
N SER A 115 -38.98 5.58 -20.44
CA SER A 115 -38.65 6.41 -21.61
C SER A 115 -39.81 6.48 -22.58
N GLU A 116 -39.80 7.45 -23.49
CA GLU A 116 -40.84 7.64 -24.51
C GLU A 116 -40.95 6.45 -25.48
N GLY A 117 -39.82 5.82 -25.82
CA GLY A 117 -39.77 4.63 -26.68
C GLY A 117 -39.48 3.35 -25.88
N SER A 118 -40.16 2.25 -26.21
CA SER A 118 -39.90 0.93 -25.59
C SER A 118 -38.51 0.38 -25.89
N ALA A 119 -37.93 0.75 -27.04
CA ALA A 119 -36.58 0.32 -27.43
C ALA A 119 -35.52 0.93 -26.51
N SER A 120 -35.62 2.23 -26.21
CA SER A 120 -34.69 2.93 -25.32
C SER A 120 -34.74 2.42 -23.88
N SER A 121 -35.95 2.20 -23.32
CA SER A 121 -36.12 1.63 -21.98
C SER A 121 -35.53 0.23 -21.90
N ARG A 122 -35.78 -0.62 -22.91
CA ARG A 122 -35.23 -1.97 -22.97
C ARG A 122 -33.71 -1.97 -23.08
N ALA A 123 -33.13 -1.07 -23.89
CA ALA A 123 -31.69 -0.92 -24.01
C ALA A 123 -31.03 -0.51 -22.67
N LEU A 124 -31.62 0.47 -21.96
CA LEU A 124 -31.14 0.88 -20.64
C LEU A 124 -31.24 -0.26 -19.61
N ALA A 125 -32.37 -0.96 -19.60
CA ALA A 125 -32.57 -2.10 -18.71
C ALA A 125 -31.58 -3.24 -19.00
N SER A 126 -31.27 -3.52 -20.27
CA SER A 126 -30.26 -4.52 -20.64
C SER A 126 -28.84 -4.12 -20.25
N ILE A 127 -28.50 -2.83 -20.36
CA ILE A 127 -27.19 -2.31 -19.93
C ILE A 127 -27.05 -2.45 -18.41
N PHE A 128 -28.07 -2.02 -17.66
CA PHE A 128 -28.08 -2.17 -16.20
C PHE A 128 -27.96 -3.65 -15.78
N LEU A 129 -28.72 -4.53 -16.43
CA LEU A 129 -28.63 -5.97 -16.18
C LEU A 129 -27.23 -6.51 -16.48
N GLY A 130 -26.59 -6.06 -17.57
CA GLY A 130 -25.22 -6.44 -17.91
C GLY A 130 -24.21 -5.99 -16.86
N LEU A 131 -24.39 -4.80 -16.27
CA LEU A 131 -23.52 -4.28 -15.21
C LEU A 131 -23.70 -5.00 -13.87
N MET A 132 -24.92 -5.47 -13.58
CA MET A 132 -25.23 -6.17 -12.33
C MET A 132 -24.92 -7.68 -12.37
N ARG A 133 -24.69 -8.25 -13.57
CA ARG A 133 -24.30 -9.65 -13.73
C ARG A 133 -22.80 -9.82 -13.51
N GLY A 134 -22.44 -10.71 -12.59
CA GLY A 134 -21.07 -11.16 -12.34
C GLY A 134 -20.90 -12.66 -12.57
N ASN A 135 -19.70 -13.16 -12.29
CA ASN A 135 -19.34 -14.57 -12.55
C ASN A 135 -20.21 -15.59 -11.79
N ASN A 136 -20.85 -15.19 -10.69
CA ASN A 136 -21.71 -16.05 -9.85
C ASN A 136 -23.22 -15.76 -10.02
N SER A 137 -23.64 -15.05 -11.08
CA SER A 137 -25.05 -14.70 -11.32
C SER A 137 -25.88 -15.85 -11.94
N ASN A 138 -25.54 -17.11 -11.65
CA ASN A 138 -26.21 -18.30 -12.21
C ASN A 138 -27.41 -18.78 -11.39
N SER A 139 -27.66 -18.17 -10.23
CA SER A 139 -28.59 -18.66 -9.21
C SER A 139 -29.99 -18.03 -9.30
N GLU A 140 -30.13 -16.82 -9.86
CA GLU A 140 -31.42 -16.17 -10.06
C GLU A 140 -31.74 -15.86 -11.52
N ASP A 141 -32.98 -16.15 -11.90
CA ASP A 141 -33.56 -15.69 -13.16
C ASP A 141 -33.98 -14.22 -13.04
N PHE A 142 -33.24 -13.35 -13.71
CA PHE A 142 -33.61 -11.94 -13.84
C PHE A 142 -34.69 -11.78 -14.92
N ALA A 143 -35.86 -11.28 -14.52
CA ALA A 143 -36.96 -11.01 -15.45
C ALA A 143 -36.94 -9.53 -15.92
N LEU A 144 -36.77 -9.32 -17.23
CA LEU A 144 -36.97 -8.00 -17.85
C LEU A 144 -38.42 -7.83 -18.27
N THR A 145 -39.23 -7.15 -17.45
CA THR A 145 -40.62 -6.84 -17.79
C THR A 145 -40.70 -5.50 -18.53
N THR A 146 -41.16 -5.49 -19.78
CA THR A 146 -41.42 -4.23 -20.52
C THR A 146 -42.91 -3.89 -20.48
N TRP A 147 -43.24 -2.67 -20.07
CA TRP A 147 -44.62 -2.17 -20.02
C TRP A 147 -44.83 -1.14 -21.13
N GLN A 148 -45.92 -1.25 -21.89
CA GLN A 148 -46.25 -0.30 -22.94
C GLN A 148 -46.86 1.00 -22.37
N ALA A 149 -46.73 2.09 -23.12
CA ALA A 149 -46.88 3.48 -22.67
C ALA A 149 -48.18 3.82 -21.91
N ASP A 150 -49.31 3.20 -22.24
CA ASP A 150 -50.57 3.49 -21.54
C ASP A 150 -50.65 2.79 -20.16
N LYS A 151 -50.01 1.62 -20.02
CA LYS A 151 -50.00 0.86 -18.76
C LYS A 151 -48.88 1.31 -17.82
N SER A 152 -47.83 1.98 -18.31
CA SER A 152 -46.73 2.46 -17.46
C SER A 152 -47.15 3.61 -16.53
N LYS A 153 -48.18 4.40 -16.89
CA LYS A 153 -48.75 5.45 -16.02
C LYS A 153 -49.30 4.89 -14.71
N ILE A 154 -49.74 3.63 -14.70
CA ILE A 154 -50.23 2.92 -13.51
C ILE A 154 -49.11 2.77 -12.46
N LEU A 155 -47.84 2.78 -12.87
CA LEU A 155 -46.69 2.66 -11.96
C LEU A 155 -46.37 3.97 -11.23
N LEU A 156 -46.69 5.13 -11.83
CA LEU A 156 -46.28 6.44 -11.29
C LEU A 156 -46.79 6.69 -9.85
N PRO A 157 -48.06 6.39 -9.49
CA PRO A 157 -48.52 6.56 -8.11
C PRO A 157 -47.78 5.67 -7.09
N TRP A 158 -47.41 4.45 -7.47
CA TRP A 158 -46.66 3.54 -6.60
C TRP A 158 -45.24 4.06 -6.34
N LEU A 159 -44.56 4.50 -7.42
CA LEU A 159 -43.22 5.06 -7.34
C LEU A 159 -43.20 6.39 -6.58
N ALA A 160 -44.24 7.23 -6.74
CA ALA A 160 -44.40 8.46 -5.97
C ALA A 160 -44.53 8.19 -4.46
N ASN A 161 -45.13 7.06 -4.09
CA ASN A 161 -45.24 6.59 -2.71
C ASN A 161 -44.06 5.72 -2.26
N LEU A 162 -43.00 5.57 -3.07
CA LEU A 162 -41.83 4.73 -2.79
C LEU A 162 -42.20 3.25 -2.49
N THR A 163 -43.19 2.72 -3.22
CA THR A 163 -43.67 1.34 -3.06
C THR A 163 -43.61 0.56 -4.37
N HIS A 164 -43.42 -0.76 -4.28
CA HIS A 164 -43.48 -1.63 -5.46
C HIS A 164 -44.93 -1.87 -5.90
N PRO A 165 -45.21 -1.90 -7.21
CA PRO A 165 -46.54 -2.20 -7.73
C PRO A 165 -46.92 -3.64 -7.41
N ARG A 166 -48.19 -3.83 -7.04
CA ARG A 166 -48.77 -5.15 -6.78
C ARG A 166 -49.42 -5.69 -8.05
N LEU A 167 -48.84 -6.75 -8.60
CA LEU A 167 -49.35 -7.47 -9.77
C LEU A 167 -50.26 -8.59 -9.29
N MET A 168 -51.46 -8.64 -9.83
CA MET A 168 -52.42 -9.71 -9.55
C MET A 168 -52.52 -10.58 -10.80
N ASP A 169 -52.04 -11.82 -10.67
CA ASP A 169 -52.12 -12.83 -11.71
C ASP A 169 -53.11 -13.93 -11.29
N GLU A 170 -53.94 -14.39 -12.22
CA GLU A 170 -54.97 -15.39 -11.93
C GLU A 170 -54.36 -16.75 -11.58
N ASN A 171 -53.23 -17.11 -12.20
CA ASN A 171 -52.53 -18.35 -11.88
C ASN A 171 -51.88 -18.30 -10.49
N ALA A 172 -51.33 -17.15 -10.10
CA ALA A 172 -50.76 -16.94 -8.77
C ALA A 172 -51.82 -17.05 -7.66
N ARG A 173 -53.04 -16.57 -7.91
CA ARG A 173 -54.17 -16.70 -6.96
C ARG A 173 -54.57 -18.16 -6.74
N ASN A 174 -54.54 -18.98 -7.79
CA ASN A 174 -54.80 -20.42 -7.68
C ASN A 174 -53.73 -21.16 -6.84
N MET A 175 -52.53 -20.58 -6.71
CA MET A 175 -51.44 -21.05 -5.84
C MET A 175 -51.46 -20.43 -4.43
N GLY A 176 -52.49 -19.64 -4.08
CA GLY A 176 -52.60 -18.97 -2.78
C GLY A 176 -51.75 -17.71 -2.63
N ILE A 177 -51.19 -17.17 -3.70
CA ILE A 177 -50.39 -15.94 -3.68
C ILE A 177 -51.30 -14.73 -3.95
N ASN A 178 -51.42 -13.85 -2.96
CA ASN A 178 -52.32 -12.68 -3.02
C ASN A 178 -51.92 -11.66 -4.10
N TYR A 179 -50.62 -11.38 -4.20
CA TYR A 179 -50.05 -10.48 -5.20
C TYR A 179 -48.57 -10.76 -5.39
N LEU A 180 -48.05 -10.40 -6.55
CA LEU A 180 -46.63 -10.46 -6.91
C LEU A 180 -46.06 -9.05 -7.00
N THR A 181 -44.81 -8.88 -6.62
CA THR A 181 -44.07 -7.62 -6.83
C THR A 181 -42.89 -7.89 -7.76
N PRO A 182 -42.53 -6.97 -8.67
CA PRO A 182 -41.38 -7.14 -9.57
C PRO A 182 -40.03 -6.93 -8.85
N ALA A 183 -40.00 -7.05 -7.53
CA ALA A 183 -38.82 -6.86 -6.69
C ALA A 183 -38.20 -8.22 -6.35
N THR A 184 -36.87 -8.22 -6.29
CA THR A 184 -36.08 -9.38 -5.92
C THR A 184 -35.39 -9.11 -4.60
N LEU A 185 -35.18 -10.15 -3.80
CA LEU A 185 -34.45 -10.03 -2.54
C LEU A 185 -32.95 -9.86 -2.81
N VAL A 186 -32.39 -8.73 -2.41
CA VAL A 186 -30.99 -8.37 -2.61
C VAL A 186 -30.33 -8.17 -1.23
N SER A 187 -29.16 -8.74 -1.01
CA SER A 187 -28.41 -8.54 0.24
C SER A 187 -27.83 -7.13 0.31
N GLY A 188 -27.53 -6.64 1.52
CA GLY A 188 -26.88 -5.34 1.69
C GLY A 188 -25.57 -5.18 0.90
N LYS A 189 -24.82 -6.28 0.68
CA LYS A 189 -23.60 -6.27 -0.14
C LYS A 189 -23.89 -6.09 -1.62
N GLU A 190 -24.89 -6.80 -2.14
CA GLU A 190 -25.33 -6.67 -3.53
C GLU A 190 -25.96 -5.28 -3.78
N MET A 191 -26.68 -4.74 -2.80
CA MET A 191 -27.24 -3.40 -2.86
C MET A 191 -26.16 -2.31 -2.97
N ALA A 192 -25.00 -2.50 -2.34
CA ALA A 192 -23.87 -1.58 -2.47
C ALA A 192 -23.34 -1.49 -3.91
N ILE A 193 -23.45 -2.58 -4.69
CA ILE A 193 -23.11 -2.57 -6.11
C ILE A 193 -24.13 -1.75 -6.90
N GLN A 194 -25.42 -1.91 -6.60
CA GLN A 194 -26.50 -1.17 -7.26
C GLN A 194 -26.48 0.34 -6.95
N LEU A 195 -26.08 0.73 -5.73
CA LEU A 195 -26.04 2.12 -5.26
C LEU A 195 -24.65 2.77 -5.37
N SER A 196 -23.71 2.16 -6.09
CA SER A 196 -22.35 2.67 -6.17
C SER A 196 -22.30 4.07 -6.81
N LEU A 197 -21.82 5.05 -6.05
CA LEU A 197 -21.56 6.40 -6.55
C LEU A 197 -20.43 6.39 -7.61
N PRO A 198 -20.44 7.34 -8.57
CA PRO A 198 -19.35 7.48 -9.53
C PRO A 198 -18.00 7.63 -8.82
N ARG A 199 -17.05 6.76 -9.16
CA ARG A 199 -15.66 6.83 -8.65
C ARG A 199 -14.74 7.66 -9.54
N ARG A 200 -15.23 8.08 -10.71
CA ARG A 200 -14.51 8.91 -11.67
C ARG A 200 -15.45 10.02 -12.14
N SER A 201 -14.85 11.15 -12.49
CA SER A 201 -15.58 12.27 -13.08
C SER A 201 -16.27 11.82 -14.38
N THR A 202 -17.53 12.20 -14.52
CA THR A 202 -18.34 12.04 -15.73
C THR A 202 -18.73 13.42 -16.25
N SER A 203 -19.48 13.51 -17.36
CA SER A 203 -19.93 14.79 -17.91
C SER A 203 -20.83 15.60 -16.96
N THR A 204 -21.48 14.96 -16.00
CA THR A 204 -22.45 15.59 -15.09
C THR A 204 -22.00 15.62 -13.62
N VAL A 205 -21.04 14.78 -13.23
CA VAL A 205 -20.55 14.67 -11.84
C VAL A 205 -19.03 14.74 -11.82
N SER A 206 -18.46 15.68 -11.06
CA SER A 206 -17.02 15.76 -10.82
C SER A 206 -16.64 14.99 -9.55
N VAL A 207 -15.65 14.10 -9.66
CA VAL A 207 -15.09 13.36 -8.53
C VAL A 207 -13.68 13.89 -8.29
N VAL A 208 -13.47 14.48 -7.11
CA VAL A 208 -12.16 14.98 -6.67
C VAL A 208 -11.54 13.95 -5.75
N GLU A 209 -10.55 13.22 -6.26
CA GLU A 209 -9.77 12.29 -5.45
C GLU A 209 -8.93 13.07 -4.44
N THR A 210 -8.98 12.66 -3.18
CA THR A 210 -8.26 13.33 -2.09
C THR A 210 -7.71 12.28 -1.14
N GLU A 211 -6.41 12.36 -0.89
CA GLU A 211 -5.76 11.53 0.11
C GLU A 211 -6.30 11.81 1.50
N SER A 212 -6.60 10.75 2.25
CA SER A 212 -7.05 10.88 3.63
C SER A 212 -5.86 10.99 4.57
N PHE A 213 -5.63 12.19 5.10
CA PHE A 213 -4.65 12.41 6.16
C PHE A 213 -5.27 12.17 7.55
N GLY A 214 -4.39 11.88 8.53
CA GLY A 214 -4.77 11.77 9.93
C GLY A 214 -5.53 13.01 10.41
N ARG A 215 -6.67 12.80 11.06
CA ARG A 215 -7.58 13.88 11.48
C ARG A 215 -7.26 14.46 12.86
N ARG A 216 -6.31 13.86 13.57
CA ARG A 216 -5.94 14.24 14.94
C ARG A 216 -4.43 14.39 15.03
N ILE A 217 -4.01 15.53 15.57
CA ILE A 217 -2.62 15.76 15.97
C ILE A 217 -2.37 14.91 17.21
N GLN A 218 -1.40 13.99 17.14
CA GLN A 218 -0.98 13.17 18.26
C GLN A 218 0.38 13.68 18.74
N SER A 219 0.48 13.97 20.04
CA SER A 219 1.76 14.15 20.72
C SER A 219 2.11 12.82 21.38
N VAL A 220 3.37 12.39 21.24
CA VAL A 220 3.88 11.15 21.85
C VAL A 220 3.72 11.18 23.37
N ASN A 221 3.77 12.37 23.98
CA ASN A 221 3.69 12.54 25.42
C ASN A 221 2.25 12.70 25.95
N GLY A 222 1.23 12.68 25.08
CA GLY A 222 -0.18 12.79 25.46
C GLY A 222 -0.61 14.14 26.08
N VAL A 223 0.35 14.96 26.50
CA VAL A 223 0.18 16.30 27.04
C VAL A 223 0.64 17.31 26.00
N ILE A 224 -0.25 18.23 25.64
CA ILE A 224 0.12 19.47 24.97
C ILE A 224 0.42 20.42 26.13
N GLU A 225 1.69 20.49 26.55
CA GLU A 225 2.09 21.50 27.52
C GLU A 225 1.84 22.87 26.90
N ALA A 226 1.16 23.75 27.64
CA ALA A 226 0.95 25.11 27.21
C ALA A 226 2.29 25.83 27.28
N SER A 227 3.00 25.92 26.16
CA SER A 227 4.18 26.76 26.06
C SER A 227 3.75 28.21 25.82
N ASP A 228 4.47 29.14 26.46
CA ASP A 228 4.24 30.58 26.27
C ASP A 228 4.58 31.04 24.84
N SER A 229 5.31 30.22 24.08
CA SER A 229 5.82 30.55 22.76
C SER A 229 5.49 29.44 21.75
N THR A 230 4.48 29.71 20.93
CA THR A 230 3.91 28.74 19.98
C THR A 230 3.96 29.26 18.55
N VAL A 231 4.02 28.33 17.60
CA VAL A 231 4.01 28.58 16.16
C VAL A 231 2.72 28.03 15.58
N LYS A 232 1.86 28.93 15.08
CA LYS A 232 0.58 28.56 14.47
C LYS A 232 0.76 28.26 12.97
N LEU A 233 0.77 26.99 12.60
CA LEU A 233 0.91 26.58 11.19
C LEU A 233 -0.38 26.68 10.39
N GLY A 234 -1.54 26.46 11.00
CA GLY A 234 -2.81 26.51 10.28
C GLY A 234 -3.88 25.61 10.88
N LYS A 235 -4.68 24.96 10.03
CA LYS A 235 -5.78 24.07 10.41
C LYS A 235 -5.71 22.77 9.62
N ILE A 236 -6.16 21.67 10.24
CA ILE A 236 -6.27 20.39 9.52
C ILE A 236 -7.37 20.52 8.45
N ARG A 237 -7.08 20.05 7.23
CA ARG A 237 -8.04 19.99 6.14
C ARG A 237 -8.37 18.54 5.81
N HIS A 238 -9.64 18.19 5.77
CA HIS A 238 -10.13 16.86 5.42
C HIS A 238 -11.22 16.96 4.35
N LEU A 239 -11.09 16.22 3.25
CA LEU A 239 -12.04 16.24 2.12
C LEU A 239 -12.42 17.67 1.68
N TRP A 240 -11.41 18.50 1.46
CA TRP A 240 -11.55 19.93 1.09
C TRP A 240 -12.23 20.84 2.12
N GLN A 241 -12.63 20.30 3.28
CA GLN A 241 -13.21 21.08 4.37
C GLN A 241 -12.16 21.39 5.43
N LYS A 242 -12.16 22.64 5.90
CA LYS A 242 -11.32 23.07 7.02
C LYS A 242 -11.96 22.59 8.32
N THR A 243 -11.20 21.88 9.14
CA THR A 243 -11.64 21.49 10.47
C THR A 243 -11.48 22.67 11.45
N ALA A 244 -12.12 22.58 12.62
CA ALA A 244 -11.97 23.58 13.68
C ALA A 244 -10.62 23.50 14.41
N GLN A 245 -9.90 22.36 14.31
CA GLN A 245 -8.65 22.12 15.02
C GLN A 245 -7.50 22.92 14.41
N ASP A 246 -6.91 23.79 15.22
CA ASP A 246 -5.66 24.49 14.90
C ASP A 246 -4.46 23.53 15.02
N VAL A 247 -3.52 23.67 14.08
CA VAL A 247 -2.21 23.03 14.09
C VAL A 247 -1.23 24.03 14.68
N VAL A 248 -0.78 23.73 15.89
CA VAL A 248 0.17 24.54 16.65
C VAL A 248 1.39 23.67 16.95
N LEU A 249 2.57 24.24 16.77
CA LEU A 249 3.83 23.63 17.15
C LEU A 249 4.44 24.43 18.29
N ASP A 250 4.99 23.72 19.26
CA ASP A 250 5.79 24.32 20.31
C ASP A 250 7.19 24.67 19.77
N LEU A 251 7.73 25.84 20.13
CA LEU A 251 9.08 26.24 19.74
C LEU A 251 10.14 25.25 20.22
N GLN A 252 9.97 24.63 21.38
CA GLN A 252 10.93 23.66 21.87
C GLN A 252 10.93 22.38 21.02
N GLN A 253 9.76 21.96 20.53
CA GLN A 253 9.65 20.85 19.58
C GLN A 253 10.30 21.18 18.23
N LEU A 254 10.29 22.45 17.81
CA LEU A 254 10.98 22.89 16.59
C LEU A 254 12.50 22.69 16.64
N ALA A 255 13.10 22.67 17.84
CA ALA A 255 14.51 22.35 18.01
C ALA A 255 14.84 20.89 17.62
N GLY A 256 13.85 19.99 17.60
CA GLY A 256 13.98 18.60 17.16
C GLY A 256 14.01 18.41 15.63
N HIS A 257 14.02 19.50 14.86
CA HIS A 257 13.96 19.56 13.39
C HIS A 257 12.58 19.24 12.80
N ILE A 258 12.28 19.88 11.67
CA ILE A 258 11.09 19.58 10.85
C ILE A 258 11.55 19.05 9.50
N PHE A 259 10.91 17.96 9.07
CA PHE A 259 10.96 17.52 7.67
C PHE A 259 9.69 17.92 6.92
N VAL A 260 9.81 18.81 5.94
CA VAL A 260 8.69 19.25 5.08
C VAL A 260 8.84 18.64 3.69
N THR A 261 7.88 17.81 3.30
CA THR A 261 7.88 17.11 2.00
C THR A 261 6.58 17.31 1.22
N GLY A 262 6.62 17.08 -0.09
CA GLY A 262 5.48 17.22 -0.99
C GLY A 262 5.91 17.47 -2.45
N SER A 263 5.01 17.21 -3.39
CA SER A 263 5.24 17.48 -4.82
C SER A 263 5.29 18.99 -5.12
N THR A 264 5.77 19.37 -6.31
CA THR A 264 5.68 20.78 -6.74
C THR A 264 4.22 21.21 -6.81
N GLY A 265 3.90 22.39 -6.28
CA GLY A 265 2.52 22.89 -6.19
C GLY A 265 1.74 22.41 -4.96
N SER A 266 2.29 21.53 -4.12
CA SER A 266 1.61 21.05 -2.90
C SER A 266 1.56 22.06 -1.75
N GLY A 267 2.13 23.26 -1.94
CA GLY A 267 2.14 24.33 -0.93
C GLY A 267 3.31 24.29 0.07
N LYS A 268 4.40 23.55 -0.21
CA LYS A 268 5.61 23.50 0.65
C LYS A 268 6.13 24.90 1.02
N SER A 269 6.38 25.74 0.02
CA SER A 269 6.90 27.10 0.24
C SER A 269 5.93 27.94 1.06
N ASN A 270 4.61 27.78 0.84
CA ASN A 270 3.59 28.47 1.63
C ASN A 270 3.58 28.05 3.10
N ALA A 271 3.78 26.75 3.39
CA ALA A 271 3.93 26.27 4.76
C ALA A 271 5.19 26.84 5.42
N ILE A 272 6.30 26.92 4.69
CA ILE A 272 7.54 27.51 5.19
C ILE A 272 7.40 29.02 5.40
N TYR A 273 6.71 29.75 4.53
CA TYR A 273 6.43 31.18 4.73
C TYR A 273 5.66 31.43 6.02
N GLN A 274 4.63 30.61 6.29
CA GLN A 274 3.87 30.69 7.52
C GLN A 274 4.77 30.39 8.73
N LEU A 275 5.59 29.34 8.66
CA LEU A 275 6.54 29.00 9.72
C LEU A 275 7.52 30.16 10.01
N LEU A 276 8.16 30.72 8.98
CA LEU A 276 9.11 31.83 9.15
C LEU A 276 8.44 33.10 9.71
N ASN A 277 7.20 33.39 9.30
CA ASN A 277 6.42 34.50 9.84
C ASN A 277 6.13 34.32 11.34
N GLU A 278 5.72 33.12 11.75
CA GLU A 278 5.44 32.80 13.16
C GLU A 278 6.73 32.78 14.01
N LEU A 279 7.84 32.25 13.49
CA LEU A 279 9.14 32.32 14.15
C LEU A 279 9.57 33.77 14.38
N ASN A 280 9.40 34.62 13.36
CA ASN A 280 9.70 36.04 13.48
C ASN A 280 8.81 36.77 14.49
N ARG A 281 7.54 36.38 14.64
CA ARG A 281 6.64 36.94 15.69
C ARG A 281 7.10 36.58 17.10
N ASN A 282 7.78 35.44 17.25
CA ASN A 282 8.39 35.00 18.50
C ASN A 282 9.84 35.51 18.67
N ASP A 283 10.26 36.52 17.88
CA ASP A 283 11.62 37.09 17.88
C ASP A 283 12.75 36.06 17.61
N ILE A 284 12.42 34.99 16.87
CA ILE A 284 13.38 33.97 16.47
C ILE A 284 14.01 34.34 15.13
N LYS A 285 15.34 34.50 15.15
CA LYS A 285 16.14 34.73 13.94
C LYS A 285 16.15 33.49 13.05
N PHE A 286 16.14 33.70 11.75
CA PHE A 286 16.20 32.62 10.77
C PHE A 286 17.29 32.85 9.72
N MET A 287 17.78 31.75 9.15
CA MET A 287 18.63 31.74 7.97
C MET A 287 18.01 30.80 6.94
N VAL A 288 17.82 31.28 5.71
CA VAL A 288 17.32 30.47 4.59
C VAL A 288 18.44 30.26 3.60
N ILE A 289 18.72 28.99 3.29
CA ILE A 289 19.62 28.57 2.21
C ILE A 289 18.76 28.08 1.07
N GLU A 290 18.73 28.83 -0.04
CA GLU A 290 17.92 28.50 -1.21
C GLU A 290 18.80 28.42 -2.47
N PRO A 291 18.76 27.31 -3.22
CA PRO A 291 19.67 27.10 -4.35
C PRO A 291 19.29 27.84 -5.64
N ALA A 292 17.99 27.96 -5.99
CA ALA A 292 17.64 28.38 -7.36
C ALA A 292 16.39 29.26 -7.55
N LYS A 293 15.29 29.05 -6.81
CA LYS A 293 14.00 29.67 -7.18
C LYS A 293 13.84 31.13 -6.72
N GLY A 294 14.63 31.56 -5.74
CA GLY A 294 14.56 32.90 -5.15
C GLY A 294 13.21 33.21 -4.51
N GLU A 295 12.43 32.19 -4.16
CA GLU A 295 11.07 32.29 -3.63
C GLU A 295 11.05 33.06 -2.31
N TYR A 296 11.99 32.76 -1.40
CA TYR A 296 12.06 33.41 -0.09
C TYR A 296 12.63 34.82 -0.17
N LYS A 297 13.58 35.06 -1.08
CA LYS A 297 14.13 36.40 -1.32
C LYS A 297 13.03 37.39 -1.70
N ASN A 298 12.12 36.98 -2.58
CA ASN A 298 11.06 37.87 -3.06
C ASN A 298 10.08 38.24 -1.94
N VAL A 299 9.82 37.31 -1.01
CA VAL A 299 8.86 37.47 0.09
C VAL A 299 9.45 38.15 1.33
N PHE A 300 10.72 37.90 1.67
CA PHE A 300 11.33 38.42 2.90
C PHE A 300 12.44 39.44 2.66
N GLY A 301 13.02 39.48 1.45
CA GLY A 301 14.22 40.26 1.17
C GLY A 301 14.03 41.78 1.12
N HIS A 302 12.80 42.27 1.17
CA HIS A 302 12.47 43.69 1.24
C HIS A 302 12.33 44.20 2.68
N ARG A 303 12.51 43.33 3.69
CA ARG A 303 12.48 43.72 5.09
C ARG A 303 13.84 44.25 5.54
N ASP A 304 13.84 45.28 6.37
CA ASP A 304 15.07 45.94 6.85
C ASP A 304 15.92 45.04 7.77
N ASP A 305 15.29 44.07 8.43
CA ASP A 305 15.95 43.11 9.32
C ASP A 305 16.55 41.89 8.59
N VAL A 306 16.35 41.79 7.26
CA VAL A 306 16.80 40.65 6.46
C VAL A 306 17.90 41.06 5.49
N LYS A 307 19.04 40.36 5.54
CA LYS A 307 20.14 40.54 4.58
C LYS A 307 20.11 39.44 3.53
N VAL A 308 19.99 39.84 2.26
CA VAL A 308 20.00 38.91 1.13
C VAL A 308 21.38 38.88 0.48
N PHE A 309 21.98 37.69 0.43
CA PHE A 309 23.22 37.42 -0.27
C PHE A 309 22.98 36.45 -1.43
N GLY A 310 23.66 36.66 -2.55
CA GLY A 310 23.54 35.79 -3.73
C GLY A 310 24.84 35.70 -4.52
N THR A 311 24.79 35.00 -5.64
CA THR A 311 25.96 34.75 -6.51
C THR A 311 26.11 35.77 -7.64
N ASN A 312 25.04 36.53 -7.94
CA ASN A 312 25.06 37.52 -9.03
C ASN A 312 25.19 38.96 -8.49
N PRO A 313 26.33 39.64 -8.70
CA PRO A 313 26.56 41.01 -8.21
C PRO A 313 25.58 42.04 -8.79
N LYS A 314 25.01 41.80 -9.98
CA LYS A 314 24.04 42.73 -10.59
C LYS A 314 22.67 42.67 -9.93
N LYS A 315 22.36 41.61 -9.16
CA LYS A 315 21.03 41.36 -8.59
C LYS A 315 20.97 41.40 -7.07
N THR A 316 22.08 41.12 -6.40
CA THR A 316 22.18 40.99 -4.93
C THR A 316 23.59 41.27 -4.48
N LYS A 317 23.76 41.62 -3.20
CA LYS A 317 25.06 41.62 -2.56
C LYS A 317 25.69 40.22 -2.66
N LEU A 318 26.95 40.15 -3.08
CA LEU A 318 27.67 38.89 -3.22
C LEU A 318 27.86 38.23 -1.85
N LEU A 319 27.54 36.94 -1.76
CA LEU A 319 27.97 36.11 -0.65
C LEU A 319 29.49 35.93 -0.74
N ARG A 320 30.23 36.41 0.27
CA ARG A 320 31.68 36.24 0.37
C ARG A 320 31.98 35.52 1.68
N ILE A 321 32.35 34.25 1.58
CA ILE A 321 32.77 33.42 2.71
C ILE A 321 34.13 32.85 2.35
N ASN A 322 35.11 33.02 3.25
CA ASN A 322 36.37 32.30 3.14
C ASN A 322 36.22 30.97 3.91
N PRO A 323 36.16 29.79 3.23
CA PRO A 323 36.02 28.50 3.92
C PRO A 323 37.26 28.13 4.75
N PHE A 324 38.42 28.72 4.46
CA PHE A 324 39.66 28.51 5.23
C PHE A 324 39.69 29.27 6.55
N LYS A 325 38.69 30.13 6.82
CA LYS A 325 38.57 30.80 8.11
C LYS A 325 37.82 29.89 9.09
N PHE A 326 38.39 29.70 10.28
CA PHE A 326 37.78 28.91 11.36
C PHE A 326 37.69 29.71 12.68
N PRO A 327 36.80 29.30 13.60
CA PRO A 327 36.70 29.85 14.96
C PRO A 327 37.94 29.58 15.84
N GLU A 328 38.17 30.39 16.87
CA GLU A 328 39.35 30.28 17.76
C GLU A 328 39.38 29.00 18.61
N ASP A 329 38.22 28.35 18.81
CA ASP A 329 38.07 27.09 19.53
C ASP A 329 38.42 25.85 18.70
N VAL A 330 38.72 26.00 17.40
CA VAL A 330 39.05 24.90 16.49
C VAL A 330 40.54 24.92 16.15
N HIS A 331 41.20 23.77 16.26
CA HIS A 331 42.60 23.63 15.88
C HIS A 331 42.75 23.59 14.34
N VAL A 332 43.81 24.20 13.80
CA VAL A 332 44.05 24.29 12.34
C VAL A 332 44.01 22.92 11.64
N LEU A 333 44.65 21.90 12.22
CA LEU A 333 44.65 20.53 11.66
C LEU A 333 43.24 19.92 11.61
N GLU A 334 42.41 20.12 12.64
CA GLU A 334 41.03 19.63 12.66
C GLU A 334 40.18 20.31 11.58
N HIS A 335 40.39 21.62 11.38
CA HIS A 335 39.72 22.37 10.32
C HIS A 335 40.13 21.90 8.92
N ILE A 336 41.42 21.64 8.70
CA ILE A 336 41.92 21.09 7.43
C ILE A 336 41.26 19.75 7.12
N ASP A 337 41.21 18.83 8.10
CA ASP A 337 40.60 17.50 7.91
C ASP A 337 39.12 17.60 7.52
N ARG A 338 38.35 18.47 8.21
CA ARG A 338 36.93 18.72 7.87
C ARG A 338 36.76 19.32 6.47
N LEU A 339 37.64 20.23 6.05
CA LEU A 339 37.60 20.80 4.71
C LEU A 339 37.91 19.76 3.62
N VAL A 340 38.89 18.89 3.84
CA VAL A 340 39.21 17.78 2.93
C VAL A 340 38.01 16.84 2.79
N GLU A 341 37.32 16.51 3.88
CA GLU A 341 36.08 15.72 3.84
C GLU A 341 34.98 16.40 3.02
N ILE A 342 34.74 17.70 3.25
CA ILE A 342 33.78 18.49 2.47
C ILE A 342 34.12 18.45 0.98
N PHE A 343 35.39 18.67 0.63
CA PHE A 343 35.85 18.67 -0.75
C PHE A 343 35.74 17.29 -1.40
N ASN A 344 35.99 16.21 -0.67
CA ASN A 344 35.81 14.83 -1.15
C ASN A 344 34.33 14.49 -1.44
N VAL A 345 33.39 15.12 -0.72
CA VAL A 345 31.96 14.98 -1.01
C VAL A 345 31.55 15.81 -2.23
N CYS A 346 32.14 17.00 -2.40
CA CYS A 346 31.85 17.88 -3.53
C CYS A 346 32.47 17.42 -4.85
N TRP A 347 33.67 16.81 -4.80
CA TRP A 347 34.41 16.35 -5.96
C TRP A 347 34.78 14.87 -5.80
N PRO A 348 34.45 13.99 -6.77
CA PRO A 348 34.89 12.61 -6.75
C PRO A 348 36.41 12.56 -6.95
N MET A 349 37.16 12.57 -5.85
CA MET A 349 38.61 12.46 -5.85
C MET A 349 39.02 11.00 -5.93
N TYR A 350 39.78 10.63 -6.95
CA TYR A 350 40.28 9.27 -7.13
C TYR A 350 41.70 9.15 -6.58
N ALA A 351 42.00 7.99 -5.98
CA ALA A 351 43.34 7.57 -5.57
C ALA A 351 44.06 8.55 -4.60
N ALA A 352 45.22 9.08 -4.98
CA ALA A 352 46.12 9.87 -4.14
C ALA A 352 45.73 11.36 -4.01
N MET A 353 44.72 11.82 -4.75
CA MET A 353 44.29 13.22 -4.78
C MET A 353 43.90 13.80 -3.42
N PRO A 354 43.20 13.08 -2.51
CA PRO A 354 42.90 13.60 -1.18
C PRO A 354 44.15 13.85 -0.33
N THR A 355 45.19 13.01 -0.49
CA THR A 355 46.46 13.17 0.22
C THR A 355 47.21 14.39 -0.29
N VAL A 356 47.29 14.55 -1.61
CA VAL A 356 47.90 15.72 -2.26
C VAL A 356 47.18 17.01 -1.86
N LEU A 357 45.84 16.98 -1.82
CA LEU A 357 45.05 18.13 -1.40
C LEU A 357 45.30 18.49 0.06
N LYS A 358 45.36 17.49 0.95
CA LYS A 358 45.67 17.70 2.37
C LYS A 358 47.06 18.30 2.55
N GLU A 359 48.06 17.80 1.84
CA GLU A 359 49.42 18.33 1.86
C GLU A 359 49.47 19.79 1.36
N ALA A 360 48.85 20.08 0.21
CA ALA A 360 48.76 21.44 -0.31
C ALA A 360 48.03 22.41 0.63
N MET A 361 47.03 21.93 1.38
CA MET A 361 46.36 22.73 2.40
C MET A 361 47.28 23.03 3.58
N LEU A 362 48.03 22.04 4.07
CA LEU A 362 49.00 22.26 5.16
C LEU A 362 50.05 23.31 4.77
N ASP A 363 50.62 23.18 3.57
CA ASP A 363 51.58 24.14 3.01
C ASP A 363 50.95 25.54 2.89
N ALA A 364 49.69 25.64 2.46
CA ALA A 364 49.00 26.93 2.32
C ALA A 364 48.78 27.64 3.67
N TYR A 365 48.49 26.90 4.75
CA TYR A 365 48.40 27.47 6.09
C TYR A 365 49.77 27.91 6.62
N GLN A 366 50.82 27.10 6.40
CA GLN A 366 52.18 27.43 6.81
C GLN A 366 52.72 28.69 6.12
N GLU A 367 52.52 28.82 4.80
CA GLU A 367 52.88 30.01 4.03
C GLU A 367 52.09 31.24 4.47
N SER A 368 50.84 31.05 4.91
CA SER A 368 50.03 32.10 5.52
C SER A 368 50.47 32.48 6.95
N GLY A 369 51.51 31.85 7.50
CA GLY A 369 52.12 32.15 8.80
C GLY A 369 51.57 31.36 9.98
N TRP A 370 50.75 30.33 9.74
CA TRP A 370 50.23 29.45 10.79
C TRP A 370 51.28 28.42 11.21
N ASP A 371 51.50 28.30 12.51
CA ASP A 371 52.18 27.16 13.09
C ASP A 371 51.15 26.05 13.33
N LEU A 372 51.34 24.91 12.66
CA LEU A 372 50.43 23.77 12.72
C LEU A 372 50.44 23.04 14.06
N THR A 373 51.46 23.26 14.91
CA THR A 373 51.61 22.57 16.20
C THR A 373 50.94 23.34 17.34
N THR A 374 51.08 24.66 17.33
CA THR A 374 50.48 25.57 18.32
C THR A 374 49.13 26.10 17.87
N SER A 375 48.80 25.96 16.58
CA SER A 375 47.61 26.55 15.93
C SER A 375 47.52 28.06 16.09
N GLU A 376 48.68 28.73 16.16
CA GLU A 376 48.79 30.18 16.24
C GLU A 376 49.35 30.74 14.93
N ASN A 377 48.87 31.92 14.53
CA ASN A 377 49.43 32.66 13.40
C ASN A 377 50.15 33.91 13.90
N LYS A 378 51.32 34.19 13.32
CA LYS A 378 52.04 35.47 13.47
C LYS A 378 51.18 36.69 13.11
N TYR A 379 50.21 36.51 12.21
CA TYR A 379 49.19 37.48 11.83
C TYR A 379 47.78 36.90 12.07
N PRO A 380 47.12 37.19 13.20
CA PRO A 380 45.92 36.46 13.66
C PRO A 380 44.67 36.58 12.77
N LYS A 381 44.70 37.41 11.71
CA LYS A 381 43.58 37.60 10.78
C LYS A 381 43.87 37.11 9.36
N LEU A 382 45.07 36.57 9.11
CA LEU A 382 45.46 36.09 7.80
C LEU A 382 45.13 34.59 7.69
N PHE A 383 44.29 34.26 6.73
CA PHE A 383 43.91 32.89 6.42
C PHE A 383 44.17 32.65 4.94
N PRO A 384 44.54 31.42 4.53
CA PRO A 384 44.70 31.10 3.13
C PRO A 384 43.38 31.27 2.37
N THR A 385 43.50 31.32 1.06
CA THR A 385 42.40 31.40 0.10
C THR A 385 42.53 30.29 -0.93
N PHE A 386 41.53 30.17 -1.81
CA PHE A 386 41.64 29.22 -2.93
C PHE A 386 42.80 29.54 -3.88
N ALA A 387 43.25 30.80 -3.96
CA ALA A 387 44.40 31.15 -4.79
C ALA A 387 45.69 30.57 -4.19
N ASP A 388 45.85 30.66 -2.86
CA ASP A 388 47.00 30.12 -2.15
C ASP A 388 47.01 28.59 -2.23
N LEU A 389 45.84 27.95 -2.03
CA LEU A 389 45.71 26.50 -2.19
C LEU A 389 46.08 26.06 -3.61
N PHE A 390 45.65 26.78 -4.64
CA PHE A 390 45.94 26.44 -6.04
C PHE A 390 47.46 26.48 -6.31
N GLN A 391 48.14 27.53 -5.83
CA GLN A 391 49.59 27.66 -5.98
C GLN A 391 50.35 26.54 -5.24
N GLN A 392 49.92 26.18 -4.03
CA GLN A 392 50.54 25.08 -3.28
C GLN A 392 50.25 23.72 -3.92
N LEU A 393 49.07 23.55 -4.51
CA LEU A 393 48.72 22.32 -5.23
C LEU A 393 49.68 22.08 -6.41
N GLU A 394 49.98 23.11 -7.22
CA GLU A 394 50.97 23.01 -8.30
C GLU A 394 52.34 22.60 -7.75
N THR A 395 52.75 23.21 -6.64
CA THR A 395 54.04 22.92 -5.98
C THR A 395 54.14 21.48 -5.48
N VAL A 396 53.10 20.96 -4.83
CA VAL A 396 53.06 19.58 -4.32
C VAL A 396 53.01 18.58 -5.48
N LEU A 397 52.25 18.87 -6.53
CA LEU A 397 52.18 18.02 -7.72
C LEU A 397 53.54 17.90 -8.40
N ASP A 398 54.26 19.01 -8.57
CA ASP A 398 55.61 19.00 -9.13
C ASP A 398 56.56 18.15 -8.28
N ARG A 399 56.53 18.29 -6.94
CA ARG A 399 57.33 17.44 -6.02
C ARG A 399 56.99 15.96 -6.17
N SER A 400 55.70 15.62 -6.29
CA SER A 400 55.23 14.23 -6.39
C SER A 400 55.50 13.58 -7.75
N THR A 401 55.65 14.37 -8.83
CA THR A 401 55.92 13.85 -10.19
C THR A 401 57.39 13.46 -10.37
N PHE A 402 58.28 13.99 -9.54
CA PHE A 402 59.71 13.66 -9.52
C PHE A 402 60.10 12.58 -8.49
N SER A 403 59.12 11.94 -7.82
CA SER A 403 59.37 10.93 -6.79
C SER A 403 58.89 9.53 -7.15
#